data_AF-A0A1A7QD63-F1
#
_entry.id   AF-A0A1A7QD63-F1
#
_cell.length_a   1.000
_cell.length_b   1.000
_cell.length_c   1.000
_cell.angle_alpha   90.00
_cell.angle_beta   90.00
_cell.angle_gamma   90.00
#
_symmetry.space_group_name_H-M   'P 1'
#
loop_
_entity.id
_entity.type
_entity.pdbx_description
1 polymer ?
#
loop_
_entity_poly.entity_id
_entity_poly.type
_entity_poly.pdbx_seq_one_letter_code
_entity_poly.pdbx_strand_id
1 'polypeptide(L)' 'MPRVSRPHPPTASEQLERLLGKPWPFPGRPPKHDVEAWTVTDDWPDRVPVTQAEVEVFEAWFGDLFDEMCGPCR' A
#
# COMPACT_ATOMS: atom_id res chain seq x y z
N MET A 1 1.24 -49.25 -8.99
CA MET A 1 2.60 -48.72 -8.76
C MET A 1 2.47 -47.39 -8.00
N PRO A 2 2.96 -47.27 -6.75
CA PRO A 2 2.93 -45.99 -6.03
C PRO A 2 3.91 -45.01 -6.70
N ARG A 3 3.44 -43.79 -7.00
CA ARG A 3 4.33 -42.73 -7.53
C ARG A 3 5.26 -42.28 -6.41
N VAL A 4 6.55 -42.45 -6.61
CA VAL A 4 7.58 -41.84 -5.75
C VAL A 4 7.47 -40.33 -5.94
N SER A 5 6.94 -39.64 -4.92
CA SER A 5 6.95 -38.18 -4.88
C SER A 5 8.40 -37.73 -4.81
N ARG A 6 8.85 -36.98 -5.82
CA ARG A 6 10.18 -36.37 -5.78
C ARG A 6 10.14 -35.27 -4.72
N PRO A 7 11.18 -35.17 -3.87
CA PRO A 7 11.24 -34.09 -2.89
C PRO A 7 11.21 -32.74 -3.63
N HIS A 8 10.22 -31.91 -3.32
CA HIS A 8 10.16 -30.55 -3.85
C HIS A 8 11.26 -29.73 -3.14
N PRO A 9 12.00 -28.86 -3.86
CA PRO A 9 12.86 -27.89 -3.22
C PRO A 9 12.05 -27.05 -2.23
N PRO A 10 12.63 -26.64 -1.09
CA PRO A 10 11.90 -25.88 -0.09
C PRO A 10 11.42 -24.56 -0.69
N THR A 11 10.16 -24.23 -0.43
CA THR A 11 9.57 -22.94 -0.78
C THR A 11 10.26 -21.81 0.00
N ALA A 12 10.17 -20.58 -0.50
CA ALA A 12 10.69 -19.41 0.19
C ALA A 12 10.12 -19.28 1.61
N SER A 13 8.84 -19.60 1.80
CA SER A 13 8.18 -19.60 3.12
C SER A 13 8.82 -20.60 4.08
N GLU A 14 9.05 -21.85 3.65
CA GLU A 14 9.66 -22.89 4.50
C GLU A 14 11.12 -22.55 4.86
N GLN A 15 11.87 -21.92 3.94
CA GLN A 15 13.22 -21.45 4.23
C GLN A 15 13.21 -20.36 5.31
N LEU A 16 12.24 -19.45 5.23
CA LEU A 16 12.09 -18.32 6.14
C LEU A 16 11.66 -18.78 7.54
N GLU A 17 10.75 -19.75 7.63
CA GLU A 17 10.36 -20.39 8.89
C GLU A 17 11.54 -21.06 9.59
N ARG A 18 12.40 -21.76 8.83
CA ARG A 18 13.63 -22.35 9.36
C ARG A 18 14.59 -21.30 9.92
N LEU A 19 14.70 -20.15 9.27
CA LEU A 19 15.56 -19.06 9.73
C LEU A 19 15.04 -18.40 11.02
N LEU A 20 13.72 -18.29 11.16
CA LEU A 20 13.11 -17.50 12.23
C LEU A 20 12.70 -18.33 13.45
N GLY A 21 12.65 -19.65 13.32
CA GLY A 21 12.24 -20.56 14.40
C GLY A 21 10.77 -20.45 14.80
N LYS A 22 9.96 -19.76 13.99
CA LYS A 22 8.51 -19.57 14.18
C LYS A 22 7.82 -19.54 12.82
N PRO A 23 6.55 -19.98 12.72
CA PRO A 23 5.80 -19.91 11.48
C PRO A 23 5.74 -18.47 10.97
N TRP A 24 5.87 -18.30 9.65
CA TRP A 24 5.87 -16.98 9.03
C TRP A 24 4.44 -16.40 9.08
N PRO A 25 4.22 -15.21 9.66
CA PRO A 25 2.92 -14.85 10.22
C PRO A 25 1.95 -14.17 9.24
N PHE A 26 2.03 -14.39 7.93
CA PHE A 26 1.00 -13.82 7.06
C PHE A 26 -0.24 -14.73 7.04
N PRO A 27 -1.40 -14.29 7.58
CA PRO A 27 -2.67 -14.98 7.42
C PRO A 27 -3.09 -14.89 5.94
N GLY A 28 -2.49 -15.71 5.10
CA GLY A 28 -2.72 -15.71 3.66
C GLY A 28 -2.51 -14.34 3.00
N ARG A 29 -2.87 -14.27 1.71
CA ARG A 29 -3.08 -12.99 1.04
C ARG A 29 -4.48 -12.51 1.48
N PRO A 30 -4.64 -11.27 1.98
CA PRO A 30 -5.97 -10.68 2.14
C PRO A 30 -6.78 -10.84 0.85
N PRO A 31 -8.07 -11.16 0.91
CA PRO A 31 -8.91 -11.27 -0.28
C PRO A 31 -8.70 -10.05 -1.17
N LYS A 32 -8.07 -10.25 -2.34
CA LYS A 32 -7.56 -9.15 -3.18
C LYS A 32 -8.67 -8.26 -3.76
N HIS A 33 -9.93 -8.65 -3.59
CA HIS A 33 -11.11 -8.08 -4.25
C HIS A 33 -12.31 -7.88 -3.29
N ASP A 34 -12.13 -8.02 -1.98
CA ASP A 34 -13.19 -7.71 -1.02
C ASP A 34 -13.02 -6.27 -0.55
N VAL A 35 -13.69 -5.35 -1.24
CA VAL A 35 -13.67 -3.91 -0.93
C VAL A 35 -14.27 -3.65 0.45
N GLU A 36 -15.19 -4.48 0.93
CA GLU A 36 -15.80 -4.33 2.25
C GLU A 36 -14.80 -4.66 3.37
N ALA A 37 -13.78 -5.48 3.08
CA ALA A 37 -12.72 -5.80 4.02
C ALA A 37 -11.61 -4.72 4.07
N TRP A 38 -11.68 -3.66 3.24
CA TRP A 38 -10.68 -2.60 3.26
C TRP A 38 -10.87 -1.70 4.47
N THR A 39 -9.82 -1.59 5.29
CA THR A 39 -9.78 -0.61 6.36
C THR A 39 -9.20 0.69 5.81
N VAL A 40 -9.99 1.77 5.82
CA VAL A 40 -9.48 3.12 5.53
C VAL A 40 -8.91 3.67 6.83
N THR A 41 -7.59 3.75 6.93
CA THR A 41 -6.90 4.41 8.03
C THR A 41 -6.37 5.76 7.57
N ASP A 42 -6.66 6.80 8.35
CA ASP A 42 -6.03 8.11 8.19
C ASP A 42 -4.82 8.18 9.13
N ASP A 43 -3.68 7.73 8.62
CA ASP A 43 -2.41 7.69 9.36
C ASP A 43 -1.61 9.00 9.16
N TRP A 44 -2.25 10.09 8.73
CA TRP A 44 -1.58 11.37 8.54
C TRP A 44 -1.27 12.05 9.87
N PRO A 45 -0.15 12.79 9.96
CA PRO A 45 0.14 13.61 11.12
C PRO A 45 -0.88 14.76 11.24
N ASP A 46 -1.08 15.27 12.46
CA ASP A 46 -1.93 16.44 12.74
C ASP A 46 -1.66 17.62 11.79
N ARG A 47 -0.41 17.75 11.33
CA ARG A 47 -0.01 18.64 10.24
C ARG A 47 0.97 17.96 9.32
N VAL A 48 0.65 17.92 8.03
CA VAL A 48 1.59 17.56 6.98
C VAL A 48 2.50 18.78 6.72
N PRO A 49 3.81 18.70 6.96
CA PRO A 49 4.71 19.79 6.64
C PRO A 49 4.80 19.94 5.12
N VAL A 50 4.54 21.16 4.62
CA VAL A 50 4.67 21.50 3.21
C VAL A 50 5.53 22.75 3.10
N THR A 51 6.46 22.75 2.16
CA THR A 51 7.35 23.87 1.87
C THR A 51 6.74 24.79 0.82
N GLN A 52 7.19 26.05 0.79
CA GLN A 52 6.72 27.01 -0.20
C GLN A 52 7.01 26.54 -1.64
N ALA A 53 8.16 25.91 -1.88
CA ALA A 53 8.51 25.37 -3.20
C ALA A 53 7.56 24.25 -3.65
N GLU A 54 7.10 23.40 -2.72
CA GLU A 54 6.12 22.36 -3.04
C GLU A 54 4.74 22.96 -3.38
N VAL A 55 4.34 24.02 -2.68
CA VAL A 55 3.11 24.78 -2.99
C VAL A 55 3.20 25.40 -4.38
N GLU A 56 4.32 26.04 -4.72
CA GLU A 56 4.55 26.65 -6.04
C GLU A 56 4.48 25.62 -7.18
N VAL A 57 5.04 24.43 -6.98
CA VAL A 57 4.94 23.33 -7.95
C VAL A 57 3.49 22.86 -8.10
N PHE A 58 2.73 22.80 -7.02
CA PHE A 58 1.31 22.45 -7.08
C PHE A 58 0.50 23.51 -7.85
N GLU A 59 0.70 24.78 -7.53
CA GLU A 59 0.02 25.91 -8.17
C GLU A 59 0.36 26.03 -9.66
N ALA A 60 1.60 25.74 -10.05
CA ALA A 60 2.00 25.77 -11.47
C ALA A 60 1.25 24.75 -12.35
N TRP A 61 0.69 23.68 -11.78
CA TRP A 61 -0.05 22.65 -12.52
C TRP A 61 -1.56 22.73 -12.33
N PHE A 62 -2.00 23.18 -11.15
CA PHE A 62 -3.41 23.16 -10.76
C PHE A 62 -4.01 24.54 -10.51
N GLY A 63 -3.24 25.62 -10.59
CA GLY A 63 -3.68 26.98 -10.29
C GLY A 63 -4.92 27.38 -11.08
N ASP A 64 -4.91 27.19 -12.40
CA ASP A 64 -6.04 27.54 -13.27
C ASP A 64 -7.33 26.76 -12.91
N LEU A 65 -7.19 25.48 -12.51
CA LEU A 65 -8.32 24.65 -12.07
C LEU A 65 -8.91 25.15 -10.74
N PHE A 66 -8.04 25.53 -9.80
CA PHE A 66 -8.48 26.09 -8.53
C PHE A 66 -9.09 27.48 -8.70
N ASP A 67 -8.57 28.31 -9.61
CA ASP A 67 -9.16 29.60 -9.92
C ASP A 67 -10.53 29.44 -10.58
N GLU A 68 -10.76 28.39 -11.37
CA GLU A 68 -12.08 28.07 -11.92
C GLU A 68 -13.07 27.58 -10.84
N MET A 69 -12.62 26.67 -9.95
CA MET A 69 -13.48 26.06 -8.93
C MET A 69 -13.73 26.97 -7.71
N CYS A 70 -12.74 27.76 -7.33
CA CYS A 70 -12.68 28.52 -6.08
C CYS A 70 -12.48 30.03 -6.30
N GLY A 71 -12.37 30.46 -7.56
CA GLY A 71 -12.36 31.87 -7.90
C GLY A 71 -13.69 32.56 -7.54
N PRO A 72 -13.71 33.90 -7.63
CA PRO A 72 -14.88 34.68 -7.25
C PRO A 72 -16.11 34.25 -8.05
N CYS A 73 -17.19 33.87 -7.34
CA CYS A 73 -18.50 33.72 -7.96
C CYS A 73 -18.90 35.07 -8.55
N ARG A 74 -19.11 35.11 -9.87
CA ARG A 74 -19.57 36.30 -10.60
C ARG A 74 -20.96 36.75 -10.16
#